data_AF-A3WSD9-F1
#
_entry.id   AF-A3WSD9-F1
#
_cell.length_a   1.000
_cell.length_b   1.000
_cell.length_c   1.000
_cell.angle_alpha   90.00
_cell.angle_beta   90.00
_cell.angle_gamma   90.00
#
_symmetry.space_group_name_H-M   'P 1'
#
loop_
_entity.id
_entity.type
_entity.pdbx_description
1 polymer ?
#
loop_
_entity_poly.entity_id
_entity_poly.type
_entity_poly.pdbx_seq_one_letter_code
_entity_poly.pdbx_strand_id
1 'polypeptide(L)'
;MSVLSKKYFHDEAAAFRHLEKLLWGNGVICPKCGEVDRAGRLEGVRGKNGKARLGLWKCYGCRKQFTVRVGTVFESAHIPLHKCLQAVHLMVSSKKGVSSHQLHRILEIQYKSAWFLAHRIREAMRDGKLAPMGGEGKIIEADETFTGRLAGQPKNKKGGWAHKNVVLTLVERGGIARSFHVDGTRVADIVPIVRANIRRESSLMTDEARHYISVGKEFASHDSVNHKEEEYVRGNVSTNTVEGYYSIFKRGMKGVYQHCSEKHLHRYLAEFDFRYSNRIALGVDDQDRADEAIRGMVGKRLTYRVTDSAAAR
;
A
#
# COMPACT_ATOMS: atom_id res chain seq x y z
N MET A 1 -4.66 19.97 21.08
CA MET A 1 -3.43 19.15 21.23
C MET A 1 -3.09 18.51 19.90
N SER A 2 -1.81 18.45 19.52
CA SER A 2 -1.37 17.85 18.25
C SER A 2 -1.62 16.34 18.22
N VAL A 3 -1.84 15.78 17.03
CA VAL A 3 -1.87 14.32 16.81
C VAL A 3 -0.57 13.66 17.26
N LEU A 4 0.56 14.38 17.14
CA LEU A 4 1.85 13.88 17.57
C LEU A 4 1.99 13.81 19.09
N SER A 5 1.12 14.46 19.87
CA SER A 5 1.14 14.42 21.35
C SER A 5 0.42 13.19 21.93
N LYS A 6 -0.16 12.32 21.08
CA LYS A 6 -0.88 11.14 21.55
C LYS A 6 0.06 10.20 22.30
N LYS A 7 -0.40 9.67 23.45
CA LYS A 7 0.42 8.85 24.36
C LYS A 7 1.04 7.62 23.69
N TYR A 8 0.33 6.97 22.77
CA TYR A 8 0.84 5.79 22.05
C TYR A 8 2.00 6.08 21.09
N PHE A 9 2.30 7.35 20.82
CA PHE A 9 3.52 7.74 20.12
C PHE A 9 4.73 7.91 21.03
N HIS A 10 4.57 7.96 22.35
CA HIS A 10 5.67 8.26 23.28
C HIS A 10 5.87 7.21 24.38
N ASP A 11 4.86 6.36 24.61
CA ASP A 11 4.90 5.31 25.63
C ASP A 11 4.72 3.94 25.00
N GLU A 12 5.67 3.04 25.24
CA GLU A 12 5.68 1.69 24.66
C GLU A 12 4.47 0.88 25.15
N ALA A 13 4.08 1.00 26.43
CA ALA A 13 2.92 0.30 26.95
C ALA A 13 1.61 0.80 26.33
N ALA A 14 1.48 2.11 26.09
CA ALA A 14 0.35 2.71 25.39
C ALA A 14 0.32 2.30 23.91
N ALA A 15 1.47 2.15 23.25
CA ALA A 15 1.56 1.66 21.89
C ALA A 15 1.01 0.23 21.76
N PHE A 16 1.37 -0.67 22.69
CA PHE A 16 0.79 -2.02 22.73
C PHE A 16 -0.72 -1.98 22.95
N ARG A 17 -1.21 -1.23 23.95
CA ARG A 17 -2.66 -1.10 24.21
C ARG A 17 -3.43 -0.54 23.02
N HIS A 18 -2.87 0.45 22.33
CA HIS A 18 -3.50 1.04 21.14
C HIS A 18 -3.61 0.02 20.00
N LEU A 19 -2.52 -0.70 19.72
CA LEU A 19 -2.51 -1.73 18.68
C LEU A 19 -3.44 -2.91 19.03
N GLU A 20 -3.46 -3.34 20.29
CA GLU A 20 -4.38 -4.37 20.81
C GLU A 20 -5.83 -3.93 20.66
N LYS A 21 -6.16 -2.68 20.99
CA LYS A 21 -7.52 -2.14 20.81
C LYS A 21 -7.95 -2.15 19.34
N LEU A 22 -7.07 -1.75 18.43
CA LEU A 22 -7.39 -1.68 17.00
C LEU A 22 -7.55 -3.07 16.36
N LEU A 23 -6.70 -4.02 16.72
CA LEU A 23 -6.67 -5.35 16.07
C LEU A 23 -7.53 -6.40 16.77
N TRP A 24 -7.72 -6.29 18.09
CA TRP A 24 -8.43 -7.26 18.92
C TRP A 24 -9.63 -6.67 19.65
N GLY A 25 -10.15 -5.52 19.18
CA GLY A 25 -11.34 -4.89 19.77
C GLY A 25 -12.58 -5.80 19.77
N ASN A 26 -12.62 -6.80 18.88
CA ASN A 26 -13.70 -7.78 18.74
C ASN A 26 -13.34 -9.18 19.26
N GLY A 27 -12.29 -9.28 20.08
CA GLY A 27 -11.81 -10.55 20.62
C GLY A 27 -10.36 -10.87 20.23
N VAL A 28 -9.70 -11.64 21.09
CA VAL A 28 -8.28 -12.00 20.91
C VAL A 28 -8.19 -13.32 20.17
N ILE A 29 -7.65 -13.28 18.96
CA ILE A 29 -7.39 -14.47 18.16
C ILE A 29 -5.93 -14.90 18.36
N CYS A 30 -5.71 -16.14 18.77
CA CYS A 30 -4.37 -16.67 18.92
C CYS A 30 -3.70 -16.84 17.54
N PRO A 31 -2.60 -16.12 17.24
CA PRO A 31 -1.95 -16.18 15.93
C PRO A 31 -1.19 -17.49 15.67
N LYS A 32 -1.21 -18.43 16.62
CA LYS A 32 -0.50 -19.71 16.53
C LYS A 32 -1.42 -20.92 16.34
N CYS A 33 -2.67 -20.84 16.79
CA CYS A 33 -3.62 -21.95 16.74
C CYS A 33 -5.04 -21.55 16.29
N GLY A 34 -5.31 -20.26 16.09
CA GLY A 34 -6.61 -19.77 15.62
C GLY A 34 -7.69 -19.66 16.70
N GLU A 35 -7.46 -20.20 17.90
CA GLU A 35 -8.42 -20.12 19.02
C GLU A 35 -8.82 -18.66 19.32
N VAL A 36 -10.12 -18.41 19.46
CA VAL A 36 -10.71 -17.09 19.72
C VAL A 36 -11.08 -16.98 21.21
N ASP A 37 -10.78 -15.84 21.83
CA ASP A 37 -11.17 -15.45 23.20
C ASP A 37 -10.75 -16.40 24.34
N ARG A 38 -9.88 -17.36 24.05
CA ARG A 38 -9.21 -18.20 25.06
C ARG A 38 -7.75 -17.79 25.23
N ALA A 39 -7.53 -16.50 25.46
CA ALA A 39 -6.22 -15.97 25.80
C ALA A 39 -6.32 -14.99 26.97
N GLY A 40 -5.33 -15.01 27.86
CA GLY A 40 -5.21 -14.07 28.98
C GLY A 40 -3.96 -13.20 28.85
N ARG A 41 -4.09 -11.92 29.24
CA ARG A 41 -2.94 -11.01 29.36
C ARG A 41 -2.06 -11.45 30.53
N LEU A 42 -0.75 -11.40 30.32
CA LEU A 42 0.25 -11.64 31.35
C LEU A 42 0.91 -10.31 31.72
N GLU A 43 0.74 -9.89 32.97
CA GLU A 43 1.34 -8.67 33.52
C GLU A 43 2.57 -8.96 34.37
N GLY A 44 3.43 -7.96 34.57
CA GLY A 44 4.62 -8.09 35.43
C GLY A 44 5.72 -9.04 34.91
N VAL A 45 5.52 -9.71 33.77
CA VAL A 45 6.49 -10.66 33.21
C VAL A 45 7.74 -9.92 32.77
N ARG A 46 8.89 -10.33 33.31
CA ARG A 46 10.22 -9.82 32.92
C ARG A 46 10.96 -10.84 32.08
N GLY A 47 11.75 -10.37 31.12
CA GLY A 47 12.68 -11.20 30.36
C GLY A 47 13.93 -11.54 31.18
N LYS A 48 14.80 -12.39 30.64
CA LYS A 48 16.09 -12.77 31.25
C LYS A 48 16.95 -11.55 31.61
N ASN A 49 16.79 -10.47 30.85
CA ASN A 49 17.55 -9.22 30.96
C ASN A 49 16.88 -8.23 31.94
N GLY A 50 15.91 -8.67 32.75
CA GLY A 50 15.15 -7.82 33.69
C GLY A 50 14.13 -6.87 33.06
N LYS A 51 14.13 -6.70 31.73
CA LYS A 51 13.20 -5.83 31.00
C LYS A 51 11.77 -6.38 31.01
N ALA A 52 10.78 -5.51 31.23
CA ALA A 52 9.37 -5.88 31.16
C ALA A 52 8.98 -6.35 29.74
N ARG A 53 8.22 -7.44 29.67
CA ARG A 53 7.66 -7.98 28.41
C ARG A 53 6.25 -7.42 28.23
N LEU A 54 6.19 -6.24 27.61
CA LEU A 54 4.93 -5.52 27.38
C LEU A 54 4.02 -6.25 26.37
N GLY A 55 2.70 -6.15 26.58
CA GLY A 55 1.67 -6.68 25.67
C GLY A 55 1.73 -8.20 25.50
N LEU A 56 2.15 -8.94 26.54
CA LEU A 56 2.26 -10.39 26.50
C LEU A 56 0.91 -11.05 26.79
N TRP A 57 0.55 -12.02 25.95
CA TRP A 57 -0.64 -12.84 26.08
C TRP A 57 -0.27 -14.32 26.09
N LYS A 58 -1.07 -15.13 26.77
CA LYS A 58 -0.97 -16.59 26.76
C LYS A 58 -2.28 -17.19 26.27
N CYS A 59 -2.20 -17.97 25.20
CA CYS A 59 -3.34 -18.77 24.75
C CYS A 59 -3.54 -19.94 25.71
N TYR A 60 -4.78 -20.19 26.13
CA TYR A 60 -5.12 -21.31 26.99
C TYR A 60 -5.35 -22.61 26.21
N GLY A 61 -5.69 -22.54 24.92
CA GLY A 61 -5.77 -23.70 24.01
C GLY A 61 -4.39 -24.29 23.74
N CYS A 62 -3.53 -23.59 22.99
CA CYS A 62 -2.19 -24.10 22.65
C CYS A 62 -1.11 -23.84 23.70
N ARG A 63 -1.42 -23.16 24.81
CA ARG A 63 -0.50 -22.83 25.92
C ARG A 63 0.68 -21.91 25.55
N LYS A 64 0.81 -21.49 24.29
CA LYS A 64 1.89 -20.63 23.78
C LYS A 64 1.67 -19.16 24.12
N GLN A 65 2.77 -18.44 24.31
CA GLN A 65 2.78 -16.98 24.48
C GLN A 65 2.87 -16.26 23.13
N PHE A 66 2.27 -15.08 23.05
CA PHE A 66 2.34 -14.19 21.89
C PHE A 66 2.12 -12.73 22.31
N THR A 67 2.34 -11.81 21.38
CA THR A 67 1.95 -10.41 21.52
C THR A 67 1.14 -10.00 20.29
N VAL A 68 0.51 -8.83 20.32
CA VAL A 68 -0.23 -8.28 19.18
C VAL A 68 0.62 -8.11 17.91
N ARG A 69 1.95 -8.14 18.05
CA ARG A 69 2.86 -8.05 16.92
C ARG A 69 2.95 -9.35 16.11
N VAL A 70 2.65 -10.50 16.71
CA VAL A 70 2.75 -11.81 16.05
C VAL A 70 1.66 -11.93 15.00
N GLY A 71 2.01 -12.35 13.78
CA GLY A 71 1.11 -12.39 12.64
C GLY A 71 0.91 -11.04 11.95
N THR A 72 1.74 -10.04 12.25
CA THR A 72 1.67 -8.70 11.63
C THR A 72 2.96 -8.29 10.94
N VAL A 73 2.91 -7.19 10.20
CA VAL A 73 4.11 -6.53 9.66
C VAL A 73 5.01 -5.94 10.75
N PHE A 74 4.73 -6.09 12.05
CA PHE A 74 5.65 -5.75 13.13
C PHE A 74 6.24 -6.95 13.85
N GLU A 75 5.91 -8.18 13.45
CA GLU A 75 6.48 -9.39 14.04
C GLU A 75 8.02 -9.37 13.95
N SER A 76 8.70 -9.75 15.03
CA SER A 76 10.17 -9.80 15.12
C SER A 76 10.91 -8.49 14.82
N ALA A 77 10.24 -7.35 14.72
CA ALA A 77 10.94 -6.06 14.59
C ALA A 77 11.54 -5.65 15.95
N HIS A 78 12.81 -5.29 15.96
CA HIS A 78 13.51 -4.82 17.17
C HIS A 78 13.31 -3.33 17.44
N ILE A 79 12.53 -2.65 16.60
CA ILE A 79 12.14 -1.25 16.76
C ILE A 79 11.03 -1.17 17.83
N PRO A 80 11.10 -0.19 18.76
CA PRO A 80 10.01 0.10 19.69
C PRO A 80 8.69 0.34 18.96
N LEU A 81 7.59 -0.19 19.48
CA LEU A 81 6.30 -0.16 18.82
C LEU A 81 5.76 1.27 18.66
N HIS A 82 6.00 2.16 19.63
CA HIS A 82 5.59 3.56 19.49
C HIS A 82 6.23 4.24 18.26
N LYS A 83 7.51 3.96 17.98
CA LYS A 83 8.20 4.44 16.76
C LYS A 83 7.64 3.81 15.49
N CYS A 84 7.25 2.53 15.54
CA CYS A 84 6.57 1.88 14.41
C CYS A 84 5.22 2.57 14.11
N LEU A 85 4.44 2.93 15.14
CA LEU A 85 3.18 3.66 14.98
C LEU A 85 3.40 5.08 14.45
N GLN A 86 4.42 5.79 14.93
CA GLN A 86 4.83 7.09 14.36
C GLN A 86 5.17 6.96 12.87
N ALA A 87 5.92 5.91 12.48
CA ALA A 87 6.27 5.67 11.08
C ALA A 87 5.04 5.45 10.20
N VAL A 88 4.04 4.69 10.69
CA VAL A 88 2.77 4.48 9.99
C VAL A 88 2.09 5.82 9.76
N HIS A 89 1.90 6.62 10.81
CA HIS A 89 1.25 7.92 10.72
C HIS A 89 1.96 8.83 9.70
N LEU A 90 3.29 8.96 9.79
CA LEU A 90 4.07 9.77 8.84
C LEU A 90 3.91 9.33 7.39
N MET A 91 3.92 8.01 7.13
CA MET A 91 3.78 7.48 5.77
C MET A 91 2.37 7.69 5.20
N VAL A 92 1.33 7.50 6.02
CA VAL A 92 -0.05 7.63 5.55
C VAL A 92 -0.46 9.09 5.36
N SER A 93 0.03 10.02 6.19
CA SER A 93 -0.37 11.44 6.15
C SER A 93 0.31 12.24 5.03
N SER A 94 1.43 11.76 4.49
CA SER A 94 2.10 12.43 3.36
C SER A 94 1.51 11.97 2.03
N LYS A 95 0.93 12.87 1.23
CA LYS A 95 0.40 12.53 -0.12
C LYS A 95 1.47 12.03 -1.09
N LYS A 96 2.68 12.61 -1.04
CA LYS A 96 3.80 12.26 -1.96
C LYS A 96 4.70 11.17 -1.40
N GLY A 97 4.73 11.00 -0.07
CA GLY A 97 5.55 10.01 0.61
C GLY A 97 6.48 10.59 1.66
N VAL A 98 7.07 9.69 2.44
CA VAL A 98 8.19 9.99 3.34
C VAL A 98 9.34 9.04 3.00
N SER A 99 10.53 9.58 2.80
CA SER A 99 11.69 8.77 2.46
C SER A 99 12.20 7.98 3.67
N SER A 100 12.86 6.85 3.43
CA SER A 100 13.48 6.07 4.50
C SER A 100 14.56 6.87 5.26
N HIS A 101 15.22 7.84 4.60
CA HIS A 101 16.15 8.76 5.26
C HIS A 101 15.44 9.77 6.16
N GLN A 102 14.25 10.25 5.78
CA GLN A 102 13.44 11.09 6.67
C GLN A 102 12.97 10.29 7.89
N LEU A 103 12.45 9.06 7.69
CA LEU A 103 12.06 8.18 8.81
C LEU A 103 13.25 7.87 9.73
N HIS A 104 14.43 7.60 9.17
CA HIS A 104 15.67 7.40 9.93
C HIS A 104 15.97 8.56 10.89
N ARG A 105 15.94 9.79 10.37
CA ARG A 105 16.24 11.00 11.16
C ARG A 105 15.16 11.32 12.19
N ILE A 106 13.89 11.24 11.80
CA ILE A 106 12.75 11.58 12.67
C ILE A 106 12.62 10.57 13.81
N LEU A 107 12.77 9.29 13.52
CA LEU A 107 12.59 8.22 14.51
C LEU A 107 13.88 7.91 15.27
N GLU A 108 15.03 8.46 14.87
CA GLU A 108 16.34 8.18 15.44
C GLU A 108 16.64 6.67 15.52
N ILE A 109 16.42 5.96 14.42
CA ILE A 109 16.71 4.52 14.27
C ILE A 109 17.66 4.31 13.11
N GLN A 110 18.42 3.23 13.08
CA GLN A 110 19.32 2.92 11.95
C GLN A 110 18.60 2.98 10.59
N TYR A 111 19.28 3.51 9.56
CA TYR A 111 18.69 3.68 8.22
C TYR A 111 18.15 2.36 7.64
N LYS A 112 18.91 1.25 7.77
CA LYS A 112 18.48 -0.08 7.33
C LYS A 112 17.16 -0.51 8.00
N SER A 113 17.00 -0.19 9.29
CA SER A 113 15.77 -0.45 10.05
C SER A 113 14.60 0.40 9.55
N ALA A 114 14.82 1.70 9.31
CA ALA A 114 13.80 2.60 8.74
C ALA A 114 13.37 2.16 7.33
N TRP A 115 14.33 1.79 6.48
CA TRP A 115 14.06 1.30 5.13
C TRP A 115 13.23 0.02 5.13
N PHE A 116 13.60 -0.94 5.97
CA PHE A 116 12.85 -2.19 6.06
C PHE A 116 11.47 -1.99 6.69
N LEU A 117 11.36 -1.16 7.73
CA LEU A 117 10.09 -0.77 8.34
C LEU A 117 9.15 -0.14 7.31
N ALA A 118 9.65 0.78 6.47
CA ALA A 118 8.85 1.38 5.41
C ALA A 118 8.30 0.34 4.44
N HIS A 119 9.10 -0.65 4.02
CA HIS A 119 8.62 -1.74 3.17
C HIS A 119 7.57 -2.62 3.84
N ARG A 120 7.71 -2.87 5.14
CA ARG A 120 6.72 -3.61 5.94
C ARG A 120 5.39 -2.85 6.03
N ILE A 121 5.44 -1.53 6.20
CA ILE A 121 4.25 -0.68 6.20
C ILE A 121 3.60 -0.63 4.81
N ARG A 122 4.37 -0.53 3.72
CA ARG A 122 3.81 -0.62 2.35
C ARG A 122 3.10 -1.95 2.09
N GLU A 123 3.63 -3.05 2.62
CA GLU A 123 2.96 -4.35 2.52
C GLU A 123 1.61 -4.34 3.26
N ALA A 124 1.53 -3.67 4.41
CA ALA A 124 0.27 -3.48 5.14
C ALA A 124 -0.77 -2.73 4.30
N MET A 125 -0.35 -1.73 3.55
CA MET A 125 -1.20 -0.90 2.68
C MET A 125 -1.73 -1.63 1.43
N ARG A 126 -1.20 -2.82 1.10
CA ARG A 126 -1.65 -3.60 -0.04
C ARG A 126 -3.05 -4.17 0.20
N ASP A 127 -4.07 -3.69 -0.51
CA ASP A 127 -5.48 -4.09 -0.32
C ASP A 127 -5.71 -5.61 -0.51
N GLY A 128 -4.99 -6.24 -1.45
CA GLY A 128 -5.05 -7.69 -1.69
C GLY A 128 -6.41 -8.20 -2.21
N LYS A 129 -7.40 -7.32 -2.35
CA LYS A 129 -8.72 -7.64 -2.90
C LYS A 129 -8.62 -8.00 -4.37
N LEU A 130 -9.23 -9.13 -4.72
CA LEU A 130 -9.34 -9.62 -6.10
C LEU A 130 -10.62 -9.15 -6.79
N ALA A 131 -11.59 -8.64 -6.03
CA ALA A 131 -12.86 -8.21 -6.58
C ALA A 131 -12.67 -7.04 -7.57
N PRO A 132 -13.37 -7.04 -8.71
CA PRO A 132 -13.36 -5.93 -9.65
C PRO A 132 -14.05 -4.70 -9.06
N MET A 133 -13.57 -3.52 -9.44
CA MET A 133 -14.13 -2.21 -9.10
C MET A 133 -15.18 -1.76 -10.13
N GLY A 134 -15.87 -0.66 -9.82
CA GLY A 134 -16.96 -0.15 -10.64
C GLY A 134 -18.27 -0.88 -10.42
N GLY A 135 -19.11 -0.91 -11.45
CA GLY A 135 -20.50 -1.36 -11.42
C GLY A 135 -21.42 -0.36 -12.11
N GLU A 136 -22.72 -0.63 -12.06
CA GLU A 136 -23.74 0.25 -12.66
C GLU A 136 -23.61 1.70 -12.15
N GLY A 137 -23.61 2.65 -13.08
CA GLY A 137 -23.46 4.07 -12.79
C GLY A 137 -22.05 4.51 -12.35
N LYS A 138 -21.07 3.61 -12.33
CA LYS A 138 -19.67 3.93 -12.00
C LYS A 138 -18.85 4.20 -13.25
N ILE A 139 -17.98 5.20 -13.14
CA ILE A 139 -17.05 5.60 -14.20
C ILE A 139 -15.65 5.20 -13.77
N ILE A 140 -14.99 4.39 -14.58
CA ILE A 140 -13.61 3.97 -14.38
C ILE A 140 -12.72 4.59 -15.46
N GLU A 141 -11.70 5.32 -15.03
CA GLU A 141 -10.63 5.80 -15.88
C GLU A 141 -9.50 4.79 -15.91
N ALA A 142 -8.96 4.48 -17.10
CA ALA A 142 -7.81 3.62 -17.28
C ALA A 142 -6.78 4.31 -18.18
N ASP A 143 -5.52 4.29 -17.74
CA ASP A 143 -4.39 4.89 -18.45
C ASP A 143 -3.09 4.17 -18.06
N GLU A 144 -2.02 4.40 -18.82
CA GLU A 144 -0.68 3.94 -18.51
C GLU A 144 0.30 5.09 -18.29
N THR A 145 1.27 4.85 -17.42
CA THR A 145 2.42 5.74 -17.28
C THR A 145 3.74 5.00 -17.23
N PHE A 146 4.80 5.69 -17.62
CA PHE A 146 6.16 5.20 -17.54
C PHE A 146 6.93 5.80 -16.36
N THR A 147 7.69 4.97 -15.64
CA THR A 147 8.51 5.40 -14.49
C THR A 147 9.81 4.62 -14.38
N GLY A 148 10.83 5.26 -13.81
CA GLY A 148 12.13 4.63 -13.56
C GLY A 148 12.74 3.97 -14.81
N ARG A 149 13.39 2.83 -14.60
CA ARG A 149 14.04 2.02 -15.63
C ARG A 149 13.84 0.54 -15.32
N LEU A 150 13.63 -0.27 -16.36
CA LEU A 150 13.66 -1.72 -16.28
C LEU A 150 15.05 -2.19 -15.85
N ALA A 151 15.12 -3.21 -15.03
CA ALA A 151 16.36 -3.80 -14.55
C ALA A 151 17.18 -4.34 -15.72
N GLY A 152 18.48 -4.07 -15.72
CA GLY A 152 19.39 -4.49 -16.79
C GLY A 152 19.28 -3.72 -18.11
N GLN A 153 18.24 -2.89 -18.32
CA GLN A 153 18.07 -2.15 -19.56
C GLN A 153 18.91 -0.86 -19.57
N PRO A 154 19.70 -0.59 -20.62
CA PRO A 154 20.43 0.67 -20.76
C PRO A 154 19.46 1.83 -21.00
N LYS A 155 19.91 3.06 -20.71
CA LYS A 155 19.15 4.25 -21.08
C LYS A 155 19.08 4.32 -22.60
N ASN A 156 17.87 4.42 -23.17
CA ASN A 156 17.74 4.61 -24.61
C ASN A 156 18.24 6.03 -24.98
N LYS A 157 19.37 6.09 -25.69
CA LYS A 157 19.97 7.36 -26.13
C LYS A 157 19.17 8.04 -27.24
N LYS A 158 18.32 7.30 -27.96
CA LYS A 158 17.48 7.80 -29.06
C LYS A 158 16.09 8.26 -28.60
N GLY A 159 15.84 8.32 -27.30
CA GLY A 159 14.53 8.64 -26.73
C GLY A 159 13.59 7.45 -26.65
N GLY A 160 12.31 7.69 -26.34
CA GLY A 160 11.30 6.64 -26.19
C GLY A 160 11.24 5.96 -24.82
N TRP A 161 10.29 5.03 -24.67
CA TRP A 161 9.82 4.55 -23.37
C TRP A 161 10.07 3.06 -23.10
N ALA A 162 10.57 2.30 -24.09
CA ALA A 162 10.77 0.84 -24.00
C ALA A 162 11.73 0.37 -22.89
N HIS A 163 12.56 1.26 -22.34
CA HIS A 163 13.48 0.95 -21.25
C HIS A 163 12.91 1.30 -19.86
N LYS A 164 11.68 1.79 -19.79
CA LYS A 164 11.03 2.24 -18.55
C LYS A 164 10.01 1.22 -18.07
N ASN A 165 9.77 1.21 -16.77
CA ASN A 165 8.70 0.41 -16.18
C ASN A 165 7.37 1.01 -16.60
N VAL A 166 6.42 0.15 -16.98
CA VAL A 166 5.06 0.54 -17.35
C VAL A 166 4.15 0.31 -16.16
N VAL A 167 3.32 1.31 -15.85
CA VAL A 167 2.33 1.25 -14.77
C VAL A 167 0.96 1.49 -15.37
N LEU A 168 0.10 0.49 -15.35
CA LEU A 168 -1.33 0.62 -15.65
C LEU A 168 -2.06 1.03 -14.37
N THR A 169 -2.89 2.06 -14.42
CA THR A 169 -3.72 2.46 -13.27
C THR A 169 -5.18 2.54 -13.66
N LEU A 170 -6.03 1.97 -12.81
CA LEU A 170 -7.48 2.03 -12.88
C LEU A 170 -7.99 2.91 -11.74
N VAL A 171 -8.81 3.90 -12.04
CA VAL A 171 -9.36 4.84 -11.04
C VAL A 171 -10.87 4.93 -11.17
N GLU A 172 -11.59 4.62 -10.10
CA GLU A 172 -13.03 4.92 -10.02
C GLU A 172 -13.19 6.39 -9.65
N ARG A 173 -13.93 7.15 -10.45
CA ARG A 173 -14.24 8.54 -10.13
C ARG A 173 -14.98 8.63 -8.80
N GLY A 174 -14.47 9.43 -7.88
CA GLY A 174 -15.02 9.50 -6.53
C GLY A 174 -14.86 8.20 -5.72
N GLY A 175 -13.97 7.30 -6.14
CA GLY A 175 -13.75 6.00 -5.50
C GLY A 175 -12.28 5.66 -5.33
N ILE A 176 -11.94 4.39 -5.49
CA ILE A 176 -10.61 3.82 -5.24
C ILE A 176 -9.70 3.89 -6.48
N ALA A 177 -8.40 3.66 -6.27
CA ALA A 177 -7.43 3.46 -7.35
C ALA A 177 -6.73 2.09 -7.19
N ARG A 178 -6.36 1.48 -8.31
CA ARG A 178 -5.62 0.23 -8.36
C ARG A 178 -4.58 0.29 -9.48
N SER A 179 -3.32 0.09 -9.14
CA SER A 179 -2.20 0.21 -10.08
C SER A 179 -1.39 -1.08 -10.19
N PHE A 180 -0.86 -1.33 -11.37
CA PHE A 180 -0.15 -2.55 -11.74
C PHE A 180 1.16 -2.21 -12.43
N HIS A 181 2.26 -2.84 -12.01
CA HIS A 181 3.46 -2.89 -12.83
C HIS A 181 3.25 -3.95 -13.90
N VAL A 182 3.32 -3.57 -15.18
CA VAL A 182 3.03 -4.44 -16.32
C VAL A 182 4.24 -4.52 -17.25
N ASP A 183 4.33 -5.61 -18.01
CA ASP A 183 5.49 -5.90 -18.86
C ASP A 183 5.61 -4.95 -20.05
N GLY A 184 4.50 -4.31 -20.45
CA GLY A 184 4.44 -3.42 -21.61
C GLY A 184 3.06 -2.80 -21.80
N THR A 185 2.88 -2.16 -22.95
CA THR A 185 1.61 -1.53 -23.38
C THR A 185 0.94 -2.33 -24.49
N ARG A 186 1.26 -3.61 -24.67
CA ARG A 186 0.59 -4.43 -25.69
C ARG A 186 -0.80 -4.81 -25.18
N VAL A 187 -1.70 -5.11 -26.10
CA VAL A 187 -3.06 -5.62 -25.80
C VAL A 187 -3.00 -6.80 -24.83
N ALA A 188 -2.07 -7.73 -25.04
CA ALA A 188 -1.88 -8.91 -24.18
C ALA A 188 -1.42 -8.58 -22.75
N ASP A 189 -0.78 -7.43 -22.53
CA ASP A 189 -0.28 -7.00 -21.22
C ASP A 189 -1.38 -6.23 -20.43
N ILE A 190 -2.21 -5.45 -21.13
CA ILE A 190 -3.19 -4.53 -20.51
C ILE A 190 -4.59 -5.15 -20.39
N VAL A 191 -5.12 -5.73 -21.48
CA VAL A 191 -6.53 -6.15 -21.55
C VAL A 191 -6.91 -7.21 -20.51
N PRO A 192 -6.09 -8.23 -20.20
CA PRO A 192 -6.42 -9.20 -19.16
C PRO A 192 -6.62 -8.54 -17.79
N ILE A 193 -5.83 -7.50 -17.47
CA ILE A 193 -5.93 -6.78 -16.20
C ILE A 193 -7.22 -5.96 -16.17
N VAL A 194 -7.53 -5.22 -17.24
CA VAL A 194 -8.76 -4.44 -17.38
C VAL A 194 -9.98 -5.33 -17.16
N ARG A 195 -10.07 -6.48 -17.85
CA ARG A 195 -11.18 -7.44 -17.70
C ARG A 195 -11.29 -8.02 -16.31
N ALA A 196 -10.17 -8.36 -15.67
CA ALA A 196 -10.17 -8.97 -14.34
C ALA A 196 -10.52 -7.97 -13.22
N ASN A 197 -10.36 -6.66 -13.46
CA ASN A 197 -10.42 -5.66 -12.40
C ASN A 197 -11.56 -4.65 -12.57
N ILE A 198 -12.27 -4.60 -13.69
CA ILE A 198 -13.39 -3.70 -13.90
C ILE A 198 -14.66 -4.50 -14.18
N ARG A 199 -15.75 -4.14 -13.50
CA ARG A 199 -17.09 -4.68 -13.76
C ARG A 199 -17.61 -4.19 -15.11
N ARG A 200 -18.19 -5.10 -15.90
CA ARG A 200 -18.69 -4.80 -17.26
C ARG A 200 -19.80 -3.74 -17.27
N GLU A 201 -20.52 -3.60 -16.17
CA GLU A 201 -21.60 -2.63 -15.99
C GLU A 201 -21.09 -1.18 -15.83
N SER A 202 -19.77 -0.98 -15.75
CA SER A 202 -19.16 0.35 -15.60
C SER A 202 -19.03 1.07 -16.94
N SER A 203 -18.97 2.40 -16.89
CA SER A 203 -18.50 3.23 -18.01
C SER A 203 -16.99 3.36 -17.98
N LEU A 204 -16.30 2.97 -19.06
CA LEU A 204 -14.86 3.07 -19.20
C LEU A 204 -14.47 4.40 -19.87
N MET A 205 -13.46 5.09 -19.33
CA MET A 205 -12.90 6.33 -19.87
C MET A 205 -11.40 6.15 -20.10
N THR A 206 -10.91 6.46 -21.30
CA THR A 206 -9.48 6.30 -21.65
C THR A 206 -8.99 7.49 -22.48
N ASP A 207 -7.69 7.51 -22.76
CA ASP A 207 -7.10 8.34 -23.81
C ASP A 207 -7.32 7.70 -25.19
N GLU A 208 -6.59 8.17 -26.20
CA GLU A 208 -6.66 7.66 -27.57
C GLU A 208 -5.93 6.32 -27.82
N ALA A 209 -5.47 5.62 -26.78
CA ALA A 209 -4.66 4.42 -26.96
C ALA A 209 -5.44 3.24 -27.56
N ARG A 210 -4.91 2.69 -28.66
CA ARG A 210 -5.61 1.70 -29.50
C ARG A 210 -5.95 0.40 -28.79
N HIS A 211 -5.20 0.01 -27.75
CA HIS A 211 -5.43 -1.23 -27.02
C HIS A 211 -6.74 -1.19 -26.22
N TYR A 212 -7.29 -0.01 -25.93
CA TYR A 212 -8.58 0.12 -25.27
C TYR A 212 -9.80 -0.07 -26.19
N ILE A 213 -9.65 0.18 -27.50
CA ILE A 213 -10.78 0.19 -28.46
C ILE A 213 -11.58 -1.12 -28.45
N SER A 214 -10.89 -2.28 -28.43
CA SER A 214 -11.58 -3.57 -28.48
C SER A 214 -12.18 -3.96 -27.15
N VAL A 215 -11.48 -3.71 -26.03
CA VAL A 215 -11.95 -4.09 -24.69
C VAL A 215 -13.05 -3.15 -24.19
N GLY A 216 -13.04 -1.89 -24.63
CA GLY A 216 -14.06 -0.90 -24.32
C GLY A 216 -15.47 -1.33 -24.72
N LYS A 217 -15.60 -2.11 -25.81
CA LYS A 217 -16.87 -2.69 -26.27
C LYS A 217 -17.47 -3.71 -25.32
N GLU A 218 -16.72 -4.20 -24.32
CA GLU A 218 -17.21 -5.14 -23.32
C GLU A 218 -17.86 -4.45 -22.11
N PHE A 219 -17.79 -3.12 -22.04
CA PHE A 219 -18.31 -2.31 -20.94
C PHE A 219 -19.63 -1.62 -21.32
N ALA A 220 -20.38 -1.14 -20.32
CA ALA A 220 -21.67 -0.47 -20.51
C ALA A 220 -21.55 0.76 -21.43
N SER A 221 -20.43 1.49 -21.32
CA SER A 221 -20.00 2.46 -22.31
C SER A 221 -18.47 2.55 -22.32
N HIS A 222 -17.91 3.01 -23.45
CA HIS A 222 -16.51 3.38 -23.55
C HIS A 222 -16.39 4.67 -24.35
N ASP A 223 -15.82 5.69 -23.72
CA ASP A 223 -15.53 6.97 -24.35
C ASP A 223 -14.06 7.33 -24.16
N SER A 224 -13.49 8.02 -25.14
CA SER A 224 -12.11 8.48 -25.08
C SER A 224 -11.98 9.97 -25.40
N VAL A 225 -10.98 10.60 -24.79
CA VAL A 225 -10.48 11.92 -25.20
C VAL A 225 -9.28 11.75 -26.13
N ASN A 226 -9.04 12.72 -27.02
CA ASN A 226 -7.90 12.70 -27.92
C ASN A 226 -6.96 13.85 -27.62
N HIS A 227 -5.88 13.56 -26.89
CA HIS A 227 -4.92 14.58 -26.49
C HIS A 227 -4.12 15.16 -27.67
N LYS A 228 -4.06 14.47 -28.81
CA LYS A 228 -3.39 14.98 -30.01
C LYS A 228 -4.15 16.12 -30.67
N GLU A 229 -5.47 16.13 -30.50
CA GLU A 229 -6.36 17.19 -31.00
C GLU A 229 -6.62 18.24 -29.91
N GLU A 230 -5.78 18.28 -28.85
CA GLU A 230 -5.91 19.16 -27.69
C GLU A 230 -7.26 19.03 -26.95
N GLU A 231 -7.95 17.91 -27.12
CA GLU A 231 -9.19 17.59 -26.41
C GLU A 231 -8.86 16.89 -25.09
N TYR A 232 -8.97 17.62 -23.98
CA TYR A 232 -8.74 17.07 -22.63
C TYR A 232 -10.03 16.74 -21.87
N VAL A 233 -11.15 17.38 -22.24
CA VAL A 233 -12.46 17.19 -21.61
C VAL A 233 -13.56 17.35 -22.65
N ARG A 234 -14.46 16.37 -22.74
CA ARG A 234 -15.71 16.47 -23.53
C ARG A 234 -16.90 16.09 -22.66
N GLY A 235 -17.57 17.09 -22.08
CA GLY A 235 -18.64 16.87 -21.12
C GLY A 235 -18.15 16.08 -19.91
N ASN A 236 -18.66 14.86 -19.72
CA ASN A 236 -18.22 13.96 -18.65
C ASN A 236 -17.09 13.00 -19.09
N VAL A 237 -16.58 13.10 -20.32
CA VAL A 237 -15.50 12.25 -20.85
C VAL A 237 -14.15 12.91 -20.58
N SER A 238 -13.30 12.26 -19.78
CA SER A 238 -11.94 12.70 -19.45
C SER A 238 -11.15 11.62 -18.69
N THR A 239 -9.82 11.72 -18.67
CA THR A 239 -8.89 10.92 -17.85
C THR A 239 -8.23 11.74 -16.73
N ASN A 240 -8.78 12.91 -16.40
CA ASN A 240 -8.20 13.86 -15.44
C ASN A 240 -7.98 13.27 -14.04
N THR A 241 -8.80 12.30 -13.63
CA THR A 241 -8.69 11.70 -12.30
C THR A 241 -7.44 10.81 -12.21
N VAL A 242 -7.21 9.96 -13.22
CA VAL A 242 -6.02 9.11 -13.30
C VAL A 242 -4.76 9.93 -13.58
N GLU A 243 -4.85 10.99 -14.39
CA GLU A 243 -3.75 11.94 -14.57
C GLU A 243 -3.38 12.66 -13.26
N GLY A 244 -4.38 13.06 -12.48
CA GLY A 244 -4.22 13.63 -11.14
C GLY A 244 -3.49 12.67 -10.20
N TYR A 245 -3.86 11.38 -10.23
CA TYR A 245 -3.15 10.31 -9.51
C TYR A 245 -1.68 10.24 -9.96
N TYR A 246 -1.40 10.21 -11.26
CA TYR A 246 -0.04 10.18 -11.79
C TYR A 246 0.78 11.41 -11.45
N SER A 247 0.14 12.57 -11.38
CA SER A 247 0.74 13.82 -10.95
C SER A 247 1.34 13.70 -9.54
N ILE A 248 0.64 13.02 -8.62
CA ILE A 248 1.12 12.78 -7.25
C ILE A 248 2.16 11.66 -7.23
N PHE A 249 1.87 10.54 -7.89
CA PHE A 249 2.76 9.38 -7.99
C PHE A 249 4.14 9.78 -8.52
N LYS A 250 4.22 10.39 -9.71
CA LYS A 250 5.49 10.77 -10.35
C LYS A 250 6.29 11.76 -9.51
N ARG A 251 5.63 12.73 -8.86
CA ARG A 251 6.31 13.68 -7.96
C ARG A 251 6.88 13.00 -6.73
N GLY A 252 6.17 12.03 -6.16
CA GLY A 252 6.70 11.22 -5.05
C GLY A 252 7.88 10.34 -5.49
N MET A 253 7.76 9.66 -6.63
CA MET A 253 8.84 8.84 -7.18
C MET A 253 10.09 9.66 -7.48
N LYS A 254 9.95 10.84 -8.10
CA LYS A 254 11.07 11.72 -8.45
C LYS A 254 11.64 12.47 -7.24
N GLY A 255 10.80 12.98 -6.35
CA GLY A 255 11.22 13.88 -5.27
C GLY A 255 11.57 13.16 -3.97
N VAL A 256 10.75 12.20 -3.55
CA VAL A 256 10.85 11.56 -2.24
C VAL A 256 11.68 10.29 -2.29
N TYR A 257 11.37 9.38 -3.22
CA TYR A 257 11.99 8.06 -3.21
C TYR A 257 13.27 8.02 -4.03
N GLN A 258 13.33 8.73 -5.16
CA GLN A 258 14.46 8.93 -6.09
C GLN A 258 15.03 7.63 -6.72
N HIS A 259 15.19 6.57 -5.92
CA HIS A 259 15.77 5.29 -6.26
C HIS A 259 14.84 4.15 -5.83
N CYS A 260 13.77 3.93 -6.61
CA CYS A 260 12.96 2.73 -6.52
C CYS A 260 13.47 1.70 -7.52
N SER A 261 13.93 0.54 -7.03
CA SER A 261 14.22 -0.60 -7.91
C SER A 261 12.93 -1.24 -8.40
N GLU A 262 12.96 -1.79 -9.60
CA GLU A 262 11.82 -2.46 -10.24
C GLU A 262 11.17 -3.51 -9.33
N LYS A 263 11.99 -4.36 -8.69
CA LYS A 263 11.52 -5.41 -7.76
C LYS A 263 10.70 -4.92 -6.56
N HIS A 264 10.69 -3.62 -6.28
CA HIS A 264 9.92 -3.02 -5.20
C HIS A 264 8.76 -2.16 -5.69
N LEU A 265 8.67 -1.86 -7.00
CA LEU A 265 7.72 -0.91 -7.56
C LEU A 265 6.28 -1.21 -7.15
N HIS A 266 5.88 -2.49 -7.17
CA HIS A 266 4.55 -2.92 -6.74
C HIS A 266 4.17 -2.48 -5.31
N ARG A 267 5.13 -2.38 -4.38
CA ARG A 267 4.84 -1.91 -3.01
C ARG A 267 4.69 -0.40 -2.94
N TYR A 268 5.42 0.33 -3.79
CA TYR A 268 5.24 1.77 -3.90
C TYR A 268 3.87 2.07 -4.53
N LEU A 269 3.47 1.34 -5.57
CA LEU A 269 2.12 1.44 -6.13
C LEU A 269 1.05 1.21 -5.06
N ALA A 270 1.18 0.15 -4.25
CA ALA A 270 0.27 -0.10 -3.12
C ALA A 270 0.20 1.08 -2.13
N GLU A 271 1.33 1.75 -1.84
CA GLU A 271 1.35 2.95 -0.97
C GLU A 271 0.55 4.13 -1.56
N PHE A 272 0.63 4.35 -2.88
CA PHE A 272 -0.11 5.42 -3.55
C PHE A 272 -1.60 5.06 -3.73
N ASP A 273 -1.90 3.84 -4.13
CA ASP A 273 -3.27 3.33 -4.25
C ASP A 273 -3.99 3.42 -2.92
N PHE A 274 -3.33 3.00 -1.83
CA PHE A 274 -3.89 3.08 -0.48
C PHE A 274 -4.20 4.50 -0.06
N ARG A 275 -3.25 5.44 -0.21
CA ARG A 275 -3.49 6.85 0.16
C ARG A 275 -4.54 7.51 -0.71
N TYR A 276 -4.58 7.20 -2.01
CA TYR A 276 -5.62 7.70 -2.90
C TYR A 276 -6.99 7.19 -2.47
N SER A 277 -7.10 5.89 -2.22
CA SER A 277 -8.35 5.19 -1.86
C SER A 277 -8.82 5.46 -0.43
N ASN A 278 -8.01 6.12 0.39
CA ASN A 278 -8.31 6.45 1.77
C ASN A 278 -8.11 7.96 2.01
N ARG A 279 -8.86 8.81 1.31
CA ARG A 279 -8.68 10.28 1.36
C ARG A 279 -9.88 10.98 1.99
N ILE A 280 -9.70 12.26 2.38
CA ILE A 280 -10.78 13.09 2.95
C ILE A 280 -12.03 13.15 2.05
N ALA A 281 -11.84 13.16 0.73
CA ALA A 281 -12.97 13.15 -0.21
C ALA A 281 -13.83 11.87 -0.13
N LEU A 282 -13.34 10.81 0.51
CA LEU A 282 -14.07 9.57 0.82
C LEU A 282 -14.41 9.44 2.30
N GLY A 283 -14.32 10.54 3.07
CA GLY A 283 -14.58 10.54 4.51
C GLY A 283 -13.46 9.93 5.35
N VAL A 284 -12.26 9.74 4.81
CA VAL A 284 -11.13 9.11 5.51
C VAL A 284 -10.06 10.15 5.82
N ASP A 285 -9.96 10.56 7.09
CA ASP A 285 -8.92 11.47 7.54
C ASP A 285 -7.56 10.76 7.75
N ASP A 286 -6.56 11.47 8.26
CA ASP A 286 -5.23 10.90 8.47
C ASP A 286 -5.18 9.87 9.63
N GLN A 287 -6.04 10.01 10.63
CA GLN A 287 -6.15 9.06 11.74
C GLN A 287 -6.87 7.79 11.26
N ASP A 288 -7.98 7.93 10.54
CA ASP A 288 -8.72 6.81 9.96
C ASP A 288 -7.82 6.02 9.00
N ARG A 289 -7.05 6.72 8.16
CA ARG A 289 -6.08 6.11 7.24
C ARG A 289 -4.97 5.36 7.99
N ALA A 290 -4.50 5.89 9.12
CA ALA A 290 -3.51 5.22 9.96
C ALA A 290 -4.08 3.93 10.57
N ASP A 291 -5.30 4.00 11.08
CA ASP A 291 -6.00 2.85 11.65
C ASP A 291 -6.25 1.77 10.58
N GLU A 292 -6.62 2.16 9.36
CA GLU A 292 -6.81 1.23 8.24
C GLU A 292 -5.49 0.57 7.80
N ALA A 293 -4.40 1.34 7.77
CA ALA A 293 -3.08 0.78 7.49
C ALA A 293 -2.65 -0.22 8.57
N ILE A 294 -3.00 0.03 9.83
CA ILE A 294 -2.76 -0.88 10.96
C ILE A 294 -3.57 -2.17 10.82
N ARG A 295 -4.87 -2.08 10.50
CA ARG A 295 -5.71 -3.26 10.24
C ARG A 295 -5.15 -4.10 9.09
N GLY A 296 -4.68 -3.45 8.03
CA GLY A 296 -4.06 -4.09 6.87
C GLY A 296 -2.75 -4.85 7.15
N MET A 297 -2.18 -4.74 8.37
CA MET A 297 -0.95 -5.44 8.75
C MET A 297 -1.15 -6.92 9.06
N VAL A 298 -2.36 -7.32 9.46
CA VAL A 298 -2.65 -8.67 9.93
C VAL A 298 -2.51 -9.68 8.80
N GLY A 299 -1.88 -10.82 9.08
CA GLY A 299 -1.61 -11.89 8.12
C GLY A 299 -0.46 -11.59 7.16
N LYS A 300 0.15 -10.40 7.21
CA LYS A 300 1.22 -10.00 6.31
C LYS A 300 2.56 -9.98 7.02
N ARG A 301 3.52 -10.73 6.48
CA ARG A 301 4.89 -10.76 7.00
C ARG A 301 5.90 -10.73 5.87
N LEU A 302 6.56 -9.59 5.73
CA LEU A 302 7.73 -9.49 4.89
C LEU A 302 8.97 -9.93 5.68
N THR A 303 9.59 -11.03 5.27
CA THR A 303 10.89 -11.48 5.79
C THR A 303 12.01 -11.12 4.82
N TYR A 304 13.10 -10.54 5.32
CA TYR A 304 14.32 -10.45 4.51
C TYR A 304 14.99 -11.82 4.53
N ARG A 305 14.84 -12.61 3.46
CA ARG A 305 15.69 -13.79 3.28
C ARG A 305 17.07 -13.27 2.87
N VAL A 306 18.10 -13.68 3.60
CA VAL A 306 19.48 -13.56 3.11
C VAL A 306 19.55 -14.45 1.87
N THR A 307 20.06 -13.91 0.77
CA THR A 307 20.19 -14.61 -0.53
C THR A 307 21.15 -15.81 -0.51
N ASP A 308 21.66 -16.21 0.66
CA ASP A 308 22.44 -17.43 0.85
C ASP A 308 21.54 -18.55 1.39
N SER A 309 20.62 -18.99 0.55
CA SER A 309 20.15 -20.37 0.55
C SER A 309 19.38 -20.58 -0.73
N ALA A 310 19.95 -21.42 -1.60
CA ALA A 310 19.22 -22.05 -2.67
C ALA A 310 17.94 -22.68 -2.08
N ALA A 311 16.80 -22.08 -2.40
CA ALA A 311 15.51 -22.74 -2.35
C ALA A 311 14.87 -22.55 -3.72
N ALA A 312 15.52 -23.14 -4.72
CA ALA A 312 14.80 -23.79 -5.80
C ALA A 312 14.18 -25.05 -5.20
N ARG A 313 12.85 -25.01 -5.02
CA ARG A 313 11.89 -26.11 -5.10
C ARG A 313 10.50 -25.51 -4.90
#